data_AF-A0A3S4ASL6-F1
#
_entry.id   AF-A0A3S4ASL6-F1
#
_cell.length_a   1.000
_cell.length_b   1.000
_cell.length_c   1.000
_cell.angle_alpha   90.00
_cell.angle_beta   90.00
_cell.angle_gamma   90.00
#
_symmetry.space_group_name_H-M   'P 1'
#
loop_
_entity.id
_entity.type
_entity.pdbx_description
1 polymer ?
#
loop_
_entity_poly.entity_id
_entity_poly.type
_entity_poly.pdbx_seq_one_letter_code
_entity_poly.pdbx_strand_id
1 'polypeptide(L)'
;MTRTVVYGSALVAVVAATAMTLTAILSPRWVSYTVPAPAGGTVTDTIGLHHRCASSTGRCLPFPDEARCQAGGSEGRAFCSMWRSAGFLMNLAAVAELATVVGFLAVMAGGKVKRQGGWKVLGGMLGAVAAAELVGMAVVAYLFDHNELFLVPGYRLDSSWYLCMLSAAVALLAAAGLAISAFVLPPEDGYQLLSDPSGV
;
A
#
# COMPACT_ATOMS: atom_id res chain seq x y z
N MET A 1 8.09 26.40 -12.84
CA MET A 1 7.60 25.58 -13.98
C MET A 1 8.06 24.12 -13.87
N THR A 2 9.36 23.83 -13.76
CA THR A 2 9.89 22.45 -13.63
C THR A 2 9.35 21.70 -12.40
N ARG A 3 9.29 22.36 -11.23
CA ARG A 3 8.75 21.74 -10.00
C ARG A 3 7.27 21.38 -10.14
N THR A 4 6.45 22.21 -10.78
CA THR A 4 5.02 21.93 -11.01
C THR A 4 4.81 20.66 -11.84
N VAL A 5 5.63 20.42 -12.86
CA VAL A 5 5.56 19.19 -13.67
C VAL A 5 5.89 17.96 -12.82
N VAL A 6 6.94 18.03 -11.98
CA VAL A 6 7.32 16.92 -11.09
C VAL A 6 6.21 16.60 -10.09
N TYR A 7 5.65 17.61 -9.42
CA TYR A 7 4.53 17.39 -8.48
C TYR A 7 3.28 16.88 -9.20
N GLY A 8 3.01 17.35 -10.43
CA GLY A 8 1.89 16.88 -11.24
C GLY A 8 2.04 15.42 -11.67
N SER A 9 3.21 15.01 -12.17
CA SER A 9 3.47 13.61 -12.54
C SER A 9 3.46 12.69 -11.33
N ALA A 10 4.03 13.14 -10.20
CA ALA A 10 4.00 12.38 -8.95
C ALA A 10 2.57 12.23 -8.42
N LEU A 11 1.73 13.27 -8.51
CA LEU A 11 0.32 13.17 -8.14
C LEU A 11 -0.41 12.11 -8.96
N VAL A 12 -0.25 12.10 -10.29
CA VAL A 12 -0.90 11.09 -11.15
C VAL A 12 -0.46 9.69 -10.79
N ALA A 13 0.85 9.50 -10.55
CA ALA A 13 1.40 8.21 -10.13
C ALA A 13 0.83 7.77 -8.77
N VAL A 14 0.76 8.68 -7.79
CA VAL A 14 0.21 8.39 -6.46
C VAL A 14 -1.29 8.10 -6.51
N VAL A 15 -2.07 8.79 -7.35
CA VAL A 15 -3.50 8.46 -7.54
C VAL A 15 -3.67 7.05 -8.12
N ALA A 16 -2.82 6.66 -9.07
CA ALA A 16 -2.82 5.31 -9.61
C ALA A 16 -2.42 4.27 -8.55
N ALA A 17 -1.40 4.56 -7.74
CA ALA A 17 -0.98 3.74 -6.60
C ALA A 17 -2.12 3.54 -5.60
N THR A 18 -2.81 4.62 -5.20
CA THR A 18 -3.96 4.55 -4.31
C THR A 18 -5.08 3.67 -4.87
N ALA A 19 -5.35 3.74 -6.18
CA ALA A 19 -6.32 2.86 -6.81
C ALA A 19 -5.88 1.38 -6.78
N MET A 20 -4.59 1.10 -6.95
CA MET A 20 -4.03 -0.26 -6.83
C MET A 20 -4.15 -0.78 -5.39
N THR A 21 -3.79 0.02 -4.39
CA THR A 21 -3.89 -0.35 -2.97
C THR A 21 -5.34 -0.59 -2.55
N LEU A 22 -6.27 0.28 -2.93
CA LEU A 22 -7.71 0.07 -2.68
C LEU A 22 -8.21 -1.20 -3.37
N THR A 23 -7.82 -1.42 -4.63
CA THR A 23 -8.20 -2.64 -5.36
C THR A 23 -7.63 -3.87 -4.66
N ALA A 24 -6.39 -3.82 -4.19
CA ALA A 24 -5.77 -4.90 -3.44
C ALA A 24 -6.53 -5.19 -2.14
N ILE A 25 -6.89 -4.17 -1.36
CA ILE A 25 -7.61 -4.36 -0.08
C ILE A 25 -9.01 -4.93 -0.30
N LEU A 26 -9.74 -4.42 -1.30
CA LEU A 26 -11.14 -4.80 -1.55
C LEU A 26 -11.27 -6.16 -2.25
N SER A 27 -10.27 -6.57 -3.04
CA SER A 27 -10.30 -7.86 -3.74
C SER A 27 -9.79 -8.99 -2.84
N PRO A 28 -10.53 -10.11 -2.71
CA PRO A 28 -10.12 -11.22 -1.86
C PRO A 28 -9.10 -12.14 -2.53
N ARG A 29 -8.13 -11.58 -3.28
CA ARG A 29 -7.20 -12.32 -4.15
C ARG A 29 -5.74 -12.05 -3.76
N TRP A 30 -5.47 -12.08 -2.46
CA TRP A 30 -4.11 -12.02 -1.93
C TRP A 30 -3.42 -13.37 -2.04
N VAL A 31 -4.17 -14.43 -1.68
CA VAL A 31 -3.75 -15.82 -1.85
C VAL A 31 -4.87 -16.57 -2.56
N SER A 32 -4.55 -17.37 -3.57
CA SER A 32 -5.52 -18.25 -4.22
C SER A 32 -5.13 -19.71 -4.05
N TYR A 33 -6.14 -20.56 -3.93
CA TYR A 33 -6.02 -22.00 -3.86
C TYR A 33 -6.78 -22.60 -5.03
N THR A 34 -6.13 -23.46 -5.81
CA THR A 34 -6.76 -24.10 -6.97
C THR A 34 -6.39 -25.57 -7.03
N VAL A 35 -7.39 -26.46 -7.01
CA VAL A 35 -7.20 -27.91 -7.13
C VAL A 35 -8.22 -28.55 -8.07
N PRO A 36 -7.85 -29.64 -8.77
CA PRO A 36 -8.77 -30.38 -9.61
C PRO A 36 -9.85 -31.08 -8.76
N ALA A 37 -11.11 -30.91 -9.17
CA ALA A 37 -12.26 -31.52 -8.53
C ALA A 37 -12.41 -33.01 -8.93
N PRO A 38 -12.82 -33.90 -8.02
CA PRO A 38 -13.01 -35.33 -8.32
C PRO A 38 -14.02 -35.63 -9.44
N ALA A 39 -14.98 -34.73 -9.67
CA ALA A 39 -16.05 -34.88 -10.66
C ALA A 39 -15.73 -34.26 -12.04
N GLY A 40 -14.49 -33.81 -12.26
CA GLY A 40 -14.09 -33.11 -13.50
C GLY A 40 -14.41 -31.60 -13.43
N GLY A 41 -13.46 -30.83 -12.90
CA GLY A 41 -13.55 -29.37 -12.76
C GLY A 41 -12.38 -28.82 -11.93
N THR A 42 -12.39 -27.54 -11.58
CA THR A 42 -11.44 -26.94 -10.63
C THR A 42 -12.19 -26.29 -9.47
N VAL A 43 -11.79 -26.61 -8.23
CA VAL A 43 -12.25 -25.89 -7.04
C VAL A 43 -11.25 -24.77 -6.79
N THR A 44 -11.76 -23.54 -6.80
CA THR A 44 -10.95 -22.34 -6.57
C THR A 44 -11.42 -21.61 -5.32
N ASP A 45 -10.52 -21.40 -4.37
CA ASP A 45 -10.78 -20.61 -3.17
C ASP A 45 -9.83 -19.40 -3.16
N THR A 46 -10.34 -18.23 -2.80
CA THR A 46 -9.55 -16.99 -2.78
C THR A 46 -9.60 -16.37 -1.39
N ILE A 47 -8.44 -15.99 -0.88
CA ILE A 47 -8.26 -15.42 0.46
C ILE A 47 -7.78 -13.97 0.29
N GLY A 48 -8.53 -13.05 0.87
CA GLY A 48 -8.16 -11.66 1.05
C GLY A 48 -7.72 -11.34 2.48
N LEU A 49 -7.52 -10.06 2.74
CA LEU A 49 -7.18 -9.56 4.08
C LEU A 49 -8.30 -9.76 5.10
N HIS A 50 -9.54 -9.53 4.69
CA HIS A 50 -10.70 -9.51 5.59
C HIS A 50 -11.73 -10.61 5.32
N HIS A 51 -11.68 -11.20 4.12
CA HIS A 51 -12.66 -12.18 3.67
C HIS A 51 -11.99 -13.29 2.87
N ARG A 52 -12.54 -14.50 2.97
CA ARG A 52 -12.23 -15.65 2.10
C ARG A 52 -13.49 -16.01 1.32
N CYS A 53 -13.34 -16.31 0.04
CA CYS A 53 -14.44 -16.72 -0.84
C CYS A 53 -14.13 -18.10 -1.39
N ALA A 54 -15.09 -19.03 -1.28
CA ALA A 54 -14.93 -20.40 -1.76
C ALA A 54 -15.87 -20.68 -2.93
N SER A 55 -15.34 -21.17 -4.05
CA SER A 55 -16.14 -21.51 -5.24
C SER A 55 -17.09 -22.68 -4.97
N SER A 56 -16.68 -23.62 -4.10
CA SER A 56 -17.48 -24.80 -3.73
C SER A 56 -18.80 -24.47 -3.04
N THR A 57 -18.84 -23.40 -2.23
CA THR A 57 -20.04 -22.98 -1.49
C THR A 57 -20.68 -21.71 -2.02
N GLY A 58 -19.98 -20.99 -2.92
CA GLY A 58 -20.41 -19.68 -3.43
C GLY A 58 -20.49 -18.59 -2.36
N ARG A 59 -19.90 -18.79 -1.18
CA ARG A 59 -19.98 -17.87 -0.04
C ARG A 59 -18.64 -17.21 0.25
N CYS A 60 -18.71 -15.93 0.61
CA CYS A 60 -17.60 -15.17 1.19
C CYS A 60 -17.82 -15.03 2.70
N LEU A 61 -16.86 -15.53 3.47
CA LEU A 61 -16.88 -15.53 4.93
C LEU A 61 -15.77 -14.62 5.46
N PRO A 62 -15.91 -14.05 6.67
CA PRO A 62 -14.84 -13.29 7.30
C PRO A 62 -13.59 -14.15 7.48
N PHE A 63 -12.43 -13.54 7.29
CA PHE A 63 -11.13 -14.17 7.47
C PHE A 63 -10.21 -13.21 8.25
N PRO A 64 -9.38 -13.72 9.18
CA PRO A 64 -9.25 -15.11 9.60
C PRO A 64 -10.45 -15.60 10.43
N ASP A 65 -10.75 -16.90 10.32
CA ASP A 65 -11.87 -17.56 11.01
C ASP A 65 -11.59 -17.71 12.52
N GLU A 66 -12.51 -17.25 13.36
CA GLU A 66 -12.36 -17.28 14.83
C GLU A 66 -12.23 -18.70 15.37
N ALA A 67 -12.96 -19.66 14.78
CA ALA A 67 -12.87 -21.05 15.20
C ALA A 67 -11.44 -21.59 15.02
N ARG A 68 -10.76 -21.18 13.93
CA ARG A 68 -9.37 -21.53 13.69
C ARG A 68 -8.41 -20.77 14.60
N CYS A 69 -8.67 -19.48 14.87
CA CYS A 69 -7.85 -18.72 15.82
C CYS A 69 -7.81 -19.40 17.20
N GLN A 70 -8.92 -20.02 17.63
CA GLN A 70 -9.03 -20.69 18.93
C GLN A 70 -8.53 -22.14 18.92
N ALA A 71 -8.86 -22.91 17.87
CA ALA A 71 -8.50 -24.32 17.76
C ALA A 71 -6.99 -24.57 17.64
N GLY A 72 -6.24 -23.64 17.02
CA GLY A 72 -4.80 -23.77 16.80
C GLY A 72 -3.90 -23.43 18.00
N GLY A 73 -4.44 -23.39 19.23
CA GLY A 73 -3.66 -23.11 20.43
C GLY A 73 -2.91 -21.78 20.35
N SER A 74 -1.60 -21.78 20.63
CA SER A 74 -0.73 -20.59 20.53
C SER A 74 -0.44 -20.18 19.08
N GLU A 75 -0.30 -21.13 18.16
CA GLU A 75 0.08 -20.86 16.77
C GLU A 75 -1.07 -20.27 15.96
N GLY A 76 -2.29 -20.77 16.15
CA GLY A 76 -3.50 -20.21 15.52
C GLY A 76 -3.77 -18.77 15.96
N ARG A 77 -3.51 -18.45 17.23
CA ARG A 77 -3.59 -17.08 17.76
C ARG A 77 -2.53 -16.17 17.15
N ALA A 78 -1.30 -16.65 17.02
CA ALA A 78 -0.21 -15.89 16.40
C ALA A 78 -0.51 -15.59 14.93
N PHE A 79 -0.99 -16.59 14.17
CA PHE A 79 -1.45 -16.42 12.80
C PHE A 79 -2.53 -15.33 12.68
N CYS A 80 -3.60 -15.42 13.49
CA CYS A 80 -4.67 -14.42 13.45
C CYS A 80 -4.20 -13.01 13.80
N SER A 81 -3.33 -12.89 14.80
CA SER A 81 -2.76 -11.60 15.19
C SER A 81 -1.94 -10.98 14.05
N MET A 82 -1.04 -11.76 13.44
CA MET A 82 -0.21 -11.31 12.32
C MET A 82 -1.03 -10.99 11.07
N TRP A 83 -2.03 -11.81 10.73
CA TRP A 83 -2.87 -11.54 9.57
C TRP A 83 -3.72 -10.28 9.77
N ARG A 84 -4.28 -10.09 10.96
CA ARG A 84 -5.05 -8.87 11.29
C ARG A 84 -4.16 -7.63 11.35
N SER A 85 -2.92 -7.74 11.83
CA SER A 85 -1.99 -6.61 11.83
C SER A 85 -1.56 -6.23 10.41
N ALA A 86 -1.36 -7.19 9.51
CA ALA A 86 -1.16 -6.91 8.08
C ALA A 86 -2.37 -6.19 7.47
N GLY A 87 -3.59 -6.66 7.78
CA GLY A 87 -4.82 -5.98 7.40
C GLY A 87 -4.91 -4.54 7.91
N PHE A 88 -4.54 -4.30 9.17
CA PHE A 88 -4.51 -2.96 9.74
C PHE A 88 -3.48 -2.06 9.05
N LEU A 89 -2.26 -2.55 8.79
CA LEU A 89 -1.21 -1.80 8.10
C LEU A 89 -1.64 -1.37 6.70
N MET A 90 -2.32 -2.24 5.94
CA MET A 90 -2.83 -1.91 4.62
C MET A 90 -3.92 -0.84 4.65
N ASN A 91 -4.86 -0.93 5.60
CA ASN A 91 -5.87 0.11 5.75
C ASN A 91 -5.26 1.45 6.20
N LEU A 92 -4.26 1.42 7.08
CA LEU A 92 -3.52 2.61 7.48
C LEU A 92 -2.78 3.23 6.27
N ALA A 93 -2.14 2.40 5.45
CA ALA A 93 -1.48 2.84 4.23
C ALA A 93 -2.46 3.53 3.27
N ALA A 94 -3.62 2.91 3.00
CA ALA A 94 -4.65 3.50 2.14
C ALA A 94 -5.16 4.86 2.65
N VAL A 95 -5.37 5.02 3.96
CA VAL A 95 -5.74 6.31 4.56
C VAL A 95 -4.61 7.33 4.39
N ALA A 96 -3.37 6.93 4.63
CA ALA A 96 -2.21 7.79 4.47
C ALA A 96 -1.98 8.19 3.00
N GLU A 97 -2.24 7.30 2.04
CA GLU A 97 -2.22 7.60 0.61
C GLU A 97 -3.27 8.66 0.23
N LEU A 98 -4.51 8.48 0.67
CA LEU A 98 -5.58 9.47 0.43
C LEU A 98 -5.22 10.84 1.03
N ALA A 99 -4.67 10.85 2.25
CA ALA A 99 -4.17 12.07 2.89
C ALA A 99 -3.01 12.69 2.09
N THR A 100 -2.13 11.85 1.52
CA THR A 100 -1.02 12.29 0.67
C THR A 100 -1.53 12.91 -0.63
N VAL A 101 -2.54 12.33 -1.28
CA VAL A 101 -3.21 12.90 -2.46
C VAL A 101 -3.77 14.29 -2.15
N VAL A 102 -4.48 14.44 -1.03
CA VAL A 102 -4.96 15.76 -0.57
C VAL A 102 -3.79 16.72 -0.32
N GLY A 103 -2.70 16.22 0.27
CA GLY A 103 -1.47 16.99 0.46
C GLY A 103 -0.88 17.50 -0.87
N PHE A 104 -0.81 16.66 -1.90
CA PHE A 104 -0.38 17.07 -3.23
C PHE A 104 -1.27 18.16 -3.82
N LEU A 105 -2.60 18.00 -3.73
CA LEU A 105 -3.55 19.02 -4.20
C LEU A 105 -3.34 20.35 -3.46
N ALA A 106 -3.15 20.31 -2.13
CA ALA A 106 -2.89 21.50 -1.32
C ALA A 106 -1.55 22.17 -1.64
N VAL A 107 -0.51 21.40 -1.96
CA VAL A 107 0.80 21.92 -2.37
C VAL A 107 0.73 22.55 -3.77
N MET A 108 0.00 21.92 -4.70
CA MET A 108 -0.17 22.45 -6.05
C MET A 108 -1.05 23.70 -6.10
N ALA A 109 -2.19 23.71 -5.38
CA ALA A 109 -3.07 24.87 -5.25
C ALA A 109 -2.44 26.00 -4.42
N GLY A 110 -1.43 25.69 -3.62
CA GLY A 110 -0.70 26.64 -2.80
C GLY A 110 0.24 27.56 -3.59
N GLY A 111 0.79 28.54 -2.87
CA GLY A 111 1.85 29.40 -3.38
C GLY A 111 3.20 28.69 -3.52
N LYS A 112 4.17 29.39 -4.12
CA LYS A 112 5.54 28.91 -4.34
C LYS A 112 6.22 28.39 -3.05
N VAL A 113 5.93 28.97 -1.88
CA VAL A 113 6.50 28.56 -0.57
C VAL A 113 6.13 27.11 -0.25
N LYS A 114 4.85 26.74 -0.42
CA LYS A 114 4.37 25.38 -0.16
C LYS A 114 5.01 24.37 -1.11
N ARG A 115 5.28 24.74 -2.38
CA ARG A 115 5.96 23.86 -3.35
C ARG A 115 7.44 23.67 -3.06
N GLN A 116 8.12 24.66 -2.47
CA GLN A 116 9.53 24.54 -2.09
C GLN A 116 9.72 23.64 -0.87
N GLY A 117 8.83 23.71 0.12
CA GLY A 117 8.93 22.90 1.35
C GLY A 117 8.13 21.60 1.36
N GLY A 118 7.13 21.46 0.47
CA GLY A 118 6.15 20.38 0.50
C GLY A 118 6.73 18.98 0.36
N TRP A 119 7.86 18.82 -0.33
CA TRP A 119 8.53 17.54 -0.54
C TRP A 119 8.91 16.84 0.77
N LYS A 120 9.18 17.58 1.86
CA LYS A 120 9.53 16.99 3.15
C LYS A 120 8.36 16.22 3.76
N VAL A 121 7.18 16.85 3.73
CA VAL A 121 5.95 16.27 4.26
C VAL A 121 5.45 15.17 3.32
N LEU A 122 5.35 15.46 2.02
CA LEU A 122 4.87 14.50 1.02
C LEU A 122 5.80 13.30 0.88
N GLY A 123 7.12 13.52 0.82
CA GLY A 123 8.11 12.44 0.78
C GLY A 123 8.11 11.60 2.04
N GLY A 124 7.95 12.22 3.22
CA GLY A 124 7.80 11.50 4.49
C GLY A 124 6.53 10.65 4.54
N MET A 125 5.38 11.18 4.11
CA MET A 125 4.13 10.43 4.05
C MET A 125 4.20 9.27 3.05
N LEU A 126 4.74 9.49 1.85
CA LEU A 126 4.95 8.43 0.86
C LEU A 126 5.92 7.34 1.36
N GLY A 127 6.97 7.72 2.07
CA GLY A 127 7.87 6.77 2.72
C GLY A 127 7.17 5.94 3.80
N ALA A 128 6.30 6.56 4.59
CA ALA A 128 5.51 5.86 5.61
C ALA A 128 4.47 4.91 4.99
N VAL A 129 3.81 5.32 3.90
CA VAL A 129 2.91 4.47 3.10
C VAL A 129 3.66 3.23 2.62
N ALA A 130 4.77 3.44 1.91
CA ALA A 130 5.56 2.33 1.36
C ALA A 130 6.06 1.38 2.46
N ALA A 131 6.48 1.92 3.61
CA ALA A 131 6.89 1.09 4.73
C ALA A 131 5.72 0.25 5.27
N ALA A 132 4.53 0.84 5.46
CA ALA A 132 3.36 0.12 5.94
C ALA A 132 2.92 -0.99 4.97
N GLU A 133 2.90 -0.70 3.66
CA GLU A 133 2.59 -1.68 2.62
C GLU A 133 3.63 -2.81 2.58
N LEU A 134 4.93 -2.49 2.55
CA LEU A 134 5.99 -3.50 2.52
C LEU A 134 5.98 -4.37 3.78
N VAL A 135 5.76 -3.80 4.96
CA VAL A 135 5.67 -4.58 6.21
C VAL A 135 4.44 -5.50 6.19
N GLY A 136 3.26 -5.00 5.82
CA GLY A 136 2.06 -5.85 5.77
C GLY A 136 2.18 -6.94 4.70
N MET A 137 2.79 -6.64 3.55
CA MET A 137 3.11 -7.63 2.52
C MET A 137 4.11 -8.67 3.00
N ALA A 138 5.16 -8.25 3.71
CA ALA A 138 6.17 -9.14 4.27
C ALA A 138 5.57 -10.08 5.31
N VAL A 139 4.63 -9.60 6.14
CA VAL A 139 3.90 -10.45 7.08
C VAL A 139 3.07 -11.51 6.34
N VAL A 140 2.35 -11.13 5.28
CA VAL A 140 1.57 -12.10 4.49
C VAL A 140 2.47 -13.12 3.80
N ALA A 141 3.59 -12.69 3.21
CA ALA A 141 4.57 -13.58 2.57
C ALA A 141 5.21 -14.53 3.59
N TYR A 142 5.59 -14.01 4.76
CA TYR A 142 6.13 -14.83 5.85
C TYR A 142 5.13 -15.92 6.29
N LEU A 143 3.86 -15.54 6.49
CA LEU A 143 2.81 -16.50 6.82
C LEU A 143 2.58 -17.52 5.71
N PHE A 144 2.61 -17.08 4.45
CA PHE A 144 2.48 -17.96 3.28
C PHE A 144 3.56 -19.05 3.24
N ASP A 145 4.81 -18.70 3.55
CA ASP A 145 5.93 -19.65 3.50
C ASP A 145 6.05 -20.54 4.76
N HIS A 146 5.60 -20.05 5.92
CA HIS A 146 5.88 -20.71 7.21
C HIS A 146 4.65 -21.36 7.88
N ASN A 147 3.43 -21.02 7.46
CA ASN A 147 2.22 -21.55 8.11
C ASN A 147 1.71 -22.82 7.43
N GLU A 148 1.45 -23.87 8.21
CA GLU A 148 0.97 -25.17 7.73
C GLU A 148 -0.27 -25.09 6.83
N LEU A 149 -1.11 -24.05 7.00
CA LEU A 149 -2.24 -23.77 6.12
C LEU A 149 -1.85 -23.69 4.64
N PHE A 150 -0.73 -23.02 4.37
CA PHE A 150 -0.30 -22.68 3.01
C PHE A 150 0.76 -23.63 2.45
N LEU A 151 1.34 -24.50 3.29
CA LEU A 151 2.26 -25.56 2.84
C LEU A 151 1.57 -26.63 1.97
N VAL A 152 0.24 -26.71 1.99
CA VAL A 152 -0.51 -27.65 1.16
C VAL A 152 -0.38 -27.27 -0.33
N PRO A 153 -0.10 -28.22 -1.24
CA PRO A 153 -0.01 -27.93 -2.67
C PRO A 153 -1.28 -27.27 -3.22
N GLY A 154 -1.11 -26.20 -4.01
CA GLY A 154 -2.21 -25.50 -4.70
C GLY A 154 -2.42 -24.06 -4.24
N TYR A 155 -1.79 -23.63 -3.14
CA TYR A 155 -1.78 -22.22 -2.72
C TYR A 155 -0.74 -21.40 -3.50
N ARG A 156 -1.10 -20.17 -3.87
CA ARG A 156 -0.21 -19.20 -4.53
C ARG A 156 -0.58 -17.77 -4.16
N LEU A 157 0.41 -16.89 -4.09
CA LEU A 157 0.17 -15.45 -4.05
C LEU A 157 -0.54 -15.02 -5.34
N ASP A 158 -1.58 -14.20 -5.22
CA ASP A 158 -2.44 -13.81 -6.34
C ASP A 158 -2.42 -12.28 -6.53
N SER A 159 -3.11 -11.81 -7.57
CA SER A 159 -3.08 -10.44 -8.11
C SER A 159 -3.08 -9.30 -7.08
N SER A 160 -3.86 -9.38 -6.00
CA SER A 160 -3.95 -8.30 -5.00
C SER A 160 -2.61 -8.05 -4.31
N TRP A 161 -1.84 -9.10 -4.03
CA TRP A 161 -0.52 -8.97 -3.41
C TRP A 161 0.45 -8.25 -4.35
N TYR A 162 0.44 -8.60 -5.65
CA TYR A 162 1.28 -7.93 -6.65
C TYR A 162 0.86 -6.48 -6.91
N LEU A 163 -0.45 -6.17 -6.92
CA LEU A 163 -0.94 -4.80 -7.05
C LEU A 163 -0.44 -3.92 -5.89
N CYS A 164 -0.47 -4.44 -4.66
CA CYS A 164 0.08 -3.74 -3.51
C CYS A 164 1.60 -3.54 -3.63
N MET A 165 2.33 -4.55 -4.14
CA MET A 165 3.77 -4.41 -4.42
C MET A 165 4.08 -3.26 -5.38
N LEU A 166 3.30 -3.17 -6.47
CA LEU A 166 3.46 -2.13 -7.47
C LEU A 166 3.12 -0.75 -6.88
N SER A 167 2.10 -0.67 -6.03
CA SER A 167 1.77 0.56 -5.30
C SER A 167 2.92 1.04 -4.42
N ALA A 168 3.48 0.14 -3.60
CA ALA A 168 4.61 0.44 -2.72
C ALA A 168 5.84 0.92 -3.52
N ALA A 169 6.11 0.29 -4.66
CA ALA A 169 7.19 0.71 -5.55
C ALA A 169 6.95 2.12 -6.11
N VAL A 170 5.72 2.42 -6.56
CA VAL A 170 5.35 3.75 -7.04
C VAL A 170 5.50 4.79 -5.93
N ALA A 171 5.04 4.50 -4.71
CA ALA A 171 5.18 5.39 -3.56
C ALA A 171 6.65 5.69 -3.23
N LEU A 172 7.53 4.68 -3.23
CA LEU A 172 8.97 4.87 -3.02
C LEU A 172 9.62 5.70 -4.13
N LEU A 173 9.30 5.41 -5.40
CA LEU A 173 9.85 6.15 -6.53
C LEU A 173 9.37 7.59 -6.53
N ALA A 174 8.11 7.85 -6.17
CA ALA A 174 7.57 9.19 -6.01
C ALA A 174 8.28 9.94 -4.86
N ALA A 175 8.50 9.29 -3.71
CA ALA A 175 9.22 9.88 -2.59
C ALA A 175 10.66 10.24 -2.97
N ALA A 176 11.38 9.32 -3.62
CA ALA A 176 12.74 9.54 -4.11
C ALA A 176 12.78 10.65 -5.17
N GLY A 177 11.86 10.63 -6.13
CA GLY A 177 11.74 11.64 -7.17
C GLY A 177 11.50 13.04 -6.61
N LEU A 178 10.63 13.17 -5.60
CA LEU A 178 10.41 14.43 -4.89
C LEU A 178 11.67 14.91 -4.17
N ALA A 179 12.35 14.03 -3.44
CA ALA A 179 13.59 14.37 -2.73
C ALA A 179 14.68 14.82 -3.70
N ILE A 180 14.93 14.05 -4.76
CA ILE A 180 15.91 14.39 -5.81
C ILE A 180 15.56 15.73 -6.45
N SER A 181 14.29 15.95 -6.80
CA SER A 181 13.84 17.21 -7.39
C SER A 181 14.08 18.42 -6.49
N ALA A 182 14.04 18.22 -5.17
CA ALA A 182 14.27 19.29 -4.21
C ALA A 182 15.73 19.77 -4.18
N PHE A 183 16.69 18.85 -4.36
CA PHE A 183 18.12 19.14 -4.36
C PHE A 183 18.68 19.52 -5.73
N VAL A 184 18.14 18.97 -6.80
CA VAL A 184 18.65 19.18 -8.16
C VAL A 184 18.03 20.39 -8.85
N LEU A 185 16.73 20.65 -8.64
CA LEU A 185 16.06 21.75 -9.36
C LEU A 185 16.30 23.09 -8.66
N PRO A 186 16.67 24.14 -9.41
CA PRO A 186 16.80 25.48 -8.84
C PRO A 186 15.46 25.92 -8.19
N PRO A 187 15.53 26.80 -7.17
CA PRO A 187 14.34 27.39 -6.59
C PRO A 187 13.55 28.13 -7.68
N GLU A 188 12.22 28.12 -7.61
CA GLU A 188 11.40 28.89 -8.58
C GLU A 188 11.76 30.38 -8.48
N ASP A 189 12.18 30.98 -9.60
CA ASP A 189 12.55 32.40 -9.68
C ASP A 189 11.41 33.32 -9.18
N GLY A 190 11.79 34.41 -8.49
CA GLY A 190 10.87 35.47 -8.08
C GLY A 190 10.72 35.72 -6.58
N TYR A 191 11.55 35.13 -5.72
CA TYR A 191 11.78 35.67 -4.38
C TYR A 191 13.03 36.55 -4.41
N GLN A 192 12.86 37.85 -4.60
CA GLN A 192 13.86 38.76 -4.06
C GLN A 192 13.69 38.69 -2.53
N LEU A 193 14.67 38.13 -1.83
CA LEU A 193 14.80 38.39 -0.40
C LEU A 193 14.95 39.91 -0.28
N LEU A 194 13.92 40.58 0.25
CA LEU A 194 14.05 41.96 0.65
C LEU A 194 15.18 41.99 1.69
N SER A 195 16.24 42.74 1.40
CA SER A 195 17.29 43.00 2.38
C SER A 195 16.63 43.56 3.63
N ASP A 196 16.92 42.98 4.80
CA ASP A 196 16.47 43.57 6.06
C ASP A 196 17.00 45.01 6.12
N PRO A 197 16.16 46.01 6.44
CA PRO A 197 16.59 47.40 6.50
C PRO A 197 17.64 47.66 7.60
N SER A 198 17.86 46.73 8.52
CA SER A 198 18.98 46.75 9.46
C SER A 198 20.18 45.99 8.88
N GLY A 199 20.92 46.66 7.99
CA GLY A 199 22.30 46.30 7.67
C GLY A 199 23.24 46.66 8.83
N VAL A 200 23.02 46.06 10.01
CA VAL A 200 23.90 46.15 11.18
C VAL A 200 24.09 44.76 11.77
#